data_AF-A0A2A2RQI0-F1
#
_entry.id   AF-A0A2A2RQI0-F1
#
_cell.length_a   1.000
_cell.length_b   1.000
_cell.length_c   1.000
_cell.angle_alpha   90.00
_cell.angle_beta   90.00
_cell.angle_gamma   90.00
#
_symmetry.space_group_name_H-M   'P 1'
#
loop_
_entity.id
_entity.type
_entity.pdbx_description
1 polymer ?
#
loop_
_entity_poly.entity_id
_entity_poly.type
_entity_poly.pdbx_seq_one_letter_code
_entity_poly.pdbx_strand_id
1 'polypeptide(L)'
;MTAEASNSKPETPDPSPGDWFTPPRFAAFLLLAFVVAFPGIWLGTETFFRSDYGVMAYPSAHYLRESLRAGELPLWNPLSNCGAPFLAQWGTMCLYPGSLFFVALPMPWALGVFCLLHLWL
;
A
#
# COMPACT_ATOMS: atom_id res chain seq x y z
N MET A 1 -23.03 -24.83 68.14
CA MET A 1 -23.40 -24.40 66.77
C MET A 1 -22.64 -23.12 66.48
N THR A 2 -21.41 -23.25 65.99
CA THR A 2 -20.61 -22.12 65.48
C THR A 2 -20.28 -22.46 64.03
N ALA A 3 -20.84 -21.69 63.11
CA ALA A 3 -20.62 -21.84 61.68
C ALA A 3 -19.22 -21.31 61.33
N GLU A 4 -18.34 -22.16 60.81
CA GLU A 4 -17.14 -21.72 60.11
C GLU A 4 -17.54 -21.18 58.74
N ALA A 5 -17.44 -19.87 58.57
CA ALA A 5 -17.56 -19.23 57.27
C ALA A 5 -16.32 -19.58 56.44
N SER A 6 -16.50 -20.46 55.44
CA SER A 6 -15.50 -20.76 54.42
C SER A 6 -15.18 -19.48 53.64
N ASN A 7 -14.00 -18.92 53.89
CA ASN A 7 -13.48 -17.76 53.17
C ASN A 7 -12.83 -18.24 51.86
N SER A 8 -13.63 -18.40 50.81
CA SER A 8 -13.12 -18.70 49.47
C SER A 8 -12.53 -17.43 48.85
N LYS A 9 -11.20 -17.36 48.77
CA LYS A 9 -10.46 -16.34 48.03
C LYS A 9 -10.92 -16.33 46.55
N PRO A 10 -11.19 -15.18 45.92
CA PRO A 10 -11.59 -15.16 44.52
C PRO A 10 -10.42 -15.68 43.66
N GLU A 11 -10.63 -16.81 42.99
CA GLU A 11 -9.70 -17.33 41.99
C GLU A 11 -9.72 -16.37 40.79
N THR A 12 -8.61 -15.66 40.57
CA THR A 12 -8.38 -14.97 39.30
C THR A 12 -8.22 -16.03 38.21
N PRO A 13 -8.96 -15.95 37.08
CA PRO A 13 -8.79 -16.91 35.99
C PRO A 13 -7.34 -16.87 35.50
N ASP A 14 -6.69 -18.03 35.43
CA ASP A 14 -5.39 -18.13 34.75
C ASP A 14 -5.57 -17.67 33.30
N PRO A 15 -4.70 -16.80 32.76
CA PRO A 15 -4.82 -16.33 31.39
C PRO A 15 -4.80 -17.52 30.44
N SER A 16 -5.84 -17.65 29.62
CA SER A 16 -5.95 -18.77 28.71
C SER A 16 -4.85 -18.64 27.64
N PRO A 17 -4.24 -19.74 27.15
CA PRO A 17 -3.26 -19.68 26.07
C PRO A 17 -3.79 -19.07 24.75
N GLY A 18 -5.09 -18.75 24.65
CA GLY A 18 -5.71 -18.04 23.53
C GLY A 18 -5.71 -16.51 23.68
N ASP A 19 -5.40 -15.97 24.85
CA ASP A 19 -5.52 -14.53 25.14
C ASP A 19 -4.43 -13.68 24.46
N TRP A 20 -3.37 -14.32 23.92
CA TRP A 20 -2.29 -13.61 23.26
C TRP A 20 -2.63 -13.22 21.81
N PHE A 21 -3.44 -14.03 21.11
CA PHE A 21 -3.74 -13.89 19.69
C PHE A 21 -5.03 -13.09 19.46
N THR A 22 -5.01 -11.82 19.85
CA THR A 22 -6.15 -10.92 19.61
C THR A 22 -6.08 -10.35 18.18
N PRO A 23 -7.22 -10.06 17.53
CA PRO A 23 -7.25 -9.42 16.20
C PRO A 23 -6.32 -8.20 16.03
N PRO A 24 -6.22 -7.25 16.99
CA PRO A 24 -5.30 -6.12 16.83
C PRO A 24 -3.82 -6.53 16.88
N ARG A 25 -3.45 -7.53 17.68
CA ARG A 25 -2.06 -8.04 17.73
C ARG A 25 -1.69 -8.76 16.44
N PHE A 26 -2.62 -9.54 15.91
CA PHE A 26 -2.44 -10.17 14.60
C PHE A 26 -2.31 -9.12 13.50
N ALA A 27 -3.16 -8.09 13.46
CA ALA A 27 -3.07 -7.01 12.48
C ALA A 27 -1.73 -6.25 12.58
N ALA A 28 -1.26 -5.96 13.81
CA ALA A 28 0.03 -5.33 14.02
C ALA A 28 1.20 -6.23 13.57
N PHE A 29 1.13 -7.53 13.85
CA PHE A 29 2.11 -8.49 13.37
C PHE A 29 2.12 -8.57 11.85
N LEU A 30 0.95 -8.61 11.21
CA LEU A 30 0.81 -8.63 9.76
C LEU A 30 1.34 -7.35 9.12
N LEU A 31 1.04 -6.19 9.69
CA LEU A 31 1.57 -4.90 9.23
C LEU A 31 3.09 -4.86 9.36
N LEU A 32 3.63 -5.33 10.49
CA LEU A 32 5.07 -5.42 10.68
C LEU A 32 5.71 -6.36 9.65
N ALA A 33 5.15 -7.56 9.46
CA ALA A 33 5.63 -8.51 8.47
C ALA A 33 5.56 -7.92 7.05
N PHE A 34 4.49 -7.19 6.74
CA PHE A 34 4.30 -6.50 5.47
C PHE A 34 5.37 -5.41 5.23
N VAL A 35 5.66 -4.58 6.23
CA VAL A 35 6.71 -3.55 6.13
C VAL A 35 8.10 -4.19 5.99
N VAL A 36 8.37 -5.21 6.80
CA VAL A 36 9.65 -5.94 6.81
C VAL A 36 9.88 -6.75 5.53
N ALA A 37 8.81 -7.15 4.82
CA ALA A 37 8.93 -7.89 3.56
C ALA A 37 9.45 -7.02 2.39
N PHE A 38 9.28 -5.68 2.45
CA PHE A 38 9.62 -4.78 1.34
C PHE A 38 10.48 -3.57 1.77
N PRO A 39 11.58 -3.75 2.52
CA PRO A 39 12.33 -2.64 3.12
C PRO A 39 12.92 -1.72 2.05
N GLY A 40 13.41 -2.28 0.93
CA GLY A 40 13.99 -1.50 -0.16
C GLY A 40 13.00 -0.60 -0.88
N ILE A 41 11.72 -1.00 -0.97
CA ILE A 41 10.66 -0.17 -1.54
C ILE A 41 10.32 0.97 -0.57
N TRP A 42 10.16 0.68 0.73
CA TRP A 42 9.85 1.72 1.72
C TRP A 42 10.96 2.77 1.82
N LEU A 43 12.22 2.32 1.82
CA LEU A 43 13.40 3.18 1.87
C LEU A 43 13.72 3.88 0.53
N GLY A 44 13.06 3.47 -0.57
CA GLY A 44 13.29 4.02 -1.90
C GLY A 44 14.63 3.65 -2.53
N THR A 45 15.30 2.62 -2.02
CA THR A 45 16.53 2.08 -2.60
C THR A 45 16.25 1.11 -3.74
N GLU A 46 15.04 0.54 -3.78
CA GLU A 46 14.62 -0.45 -4.78
C GLU A 46 13.22 -0.11 -5.32
N THR A 47 12.88 -0.70 -6.47
CA THR A 47 11.53 -0.67 -7.03
C THR A 47 11.21 -1.97 -7.75
N PHE A 48 9.92 -2.21 -8.03
CA PHE A 48 9.52 -3.33 -8.86
C PHE A 48 9.93 -3.08 -10.32
N PHE A 49 10.03 -4.15 -11.10
CA PHE A 49 10.43 -4.06 -12.50
C PHE A 49 9.67 -5.03 -13.42
N ARG A 50 9.25 -6.18 -12.90
CA ARG A 50 8.76 -7.28 -13.74
C ARG A 50 7.37 -7.01 -14.35
N SER A 51 7.17 -7.51 -15.58
CA SER A 51 5.89 -7.52 -16.31
C SER A 51 5.33 -6.12 -16.53
N ASP A 52 4.04 -5.95 -16.28
CA ASP A 52 3.25 -4.76 -16.59
C ASP A 52 3.71 -3.57 -15.75
N TYR A 53 4.35 -3.81 -14.60
CA TYR A 53 4.93 -2.76 -13.79
C TYR A 53 5.94 -1.93 -14.58
N GLY A 54 6.97 -2.59 -15.14
CA GLY A 54 8.03 -1.90 -15.87
C GLY A 54 7.61 -1.48 -17.28
N VAL A 55 6.81 -2.30 -17.96
CA VAL A 55 6.48 -2.08 -19.38
C VAL A 55 5.32 -1.12 -19.58
N MET A 56 4.33 -1.10 -18.67
CA MET A 56 3.08 -0.35 -18.85
C MET A 56 2.87 0.70 -17.76
N ALA A 57 2.93 0.30 -16.48
CA ALA A 57 2.57 1.15 -15.37
C ALA A 57 3.58 2.28 -15.14
N TYR A 58 4.88 1.96 -15.11
CA TYR A 58 5.93 2.96 -14.90
C TYR A 58 5.95 4.04 -15.99
N PRO A 59 5.96 3.72 -17.30
CA PRO A 59 5.89 4.74 -18.34
C PRO A 59 4.63 5.59 -18.28
N SER A 60 3.48 4.97 -17.97
CA SER A 60 2.21 5.70 -17.86
C SER A 60 2.19 6.65 -16.66
N ALA A 61 2.61 6.19 -15.49
CA ALA A 61 2.71 7.01 -14.28
C ALA A 61 3.71 8.17 -14.45
N HIS A 62 4.85 7.90 -15.10
CA HIS A 62 5.84 8.92 -15.40
C HIS A 62 5.29 9.96 -16.38
N TYR A 63 4.62 9.55 -17.46
CA TYR A 63 4.04 10.48 -18.43
C TYR A 63 2.93 11.35 -17.82
N LEU A 64 2.05 10.76 -17.00
CA LEU A 64 1.03 11.48 -16.24
C LEU A 64 1.66 12.55 -15.34
N ARG A 65 2.70 12.18 -14.58
CA ARG A 65 3.43 13.09 -13.70
C ARG A 65 4.01 14.28 -14.44
N GLU A 66 4.73 14.03 -15.53
CA GLU A 66 5.38 15.11 -16.28
C GLU A 66 4.35 16.03 -16.94
N SER A 67 3.27 15.48 -17.50
CA SER A 67 2.19 16.27 -18.11
C SER A 67 1.52 17.18 -17.09
N LEU A 68 1.12 16.63 -15.93
CA LEU A 68 0.47 17.42 -14.88
C LEU A 68 1.41 18.46 -14.26
N ARG A 69 2.71 18.15 -14.12
CA ARG A 69 3.72 19.12 -13.66
C ARG A 69 3.97 20.24 -14.66
N ALA A 70 3.79 19.97 -15.95
CA ALA A 70 3.79 20.99 -17.00
C ALA A 70 2.47 21.82 -17.04
N GLY A 71 1.48 21.47 -16.21
CA GLY A 71 0.17 22.12 -16.22
C GLY A 71 -0.75 21.64 -17.35
N GLU A 72 -0.42 20.50 -17.97
CA GLU A 72 -1.16 19.92 -19.09
C GLU A 72 -1.97 18.71 -18.63
N LEU A 73 -3.22 18.62 -19.07
CA LEU A 73 -4.02 17.41 -18.91
C LEU A 73 -3.67 16.43 -20.05
N PRO A 74 -3.14 15.23 -19.77
CA PRO A 74 -2.65 14.33 -20.82
C PRO A 74 -3.80 13.64 -21.56
N LEU A 75 -4.36 14.32 -22.56
CA LEU A 75 -5.39 13.75 -23.44
C LEU A 75 -4.82 12.71 -24.41
N TRP A 76 -3.62 12.99 -24.93
CA TRP A 76 -2.95 12.20 -25.96
C TRP A 76 -1.49 11.96 -25.57
N ASN A 77 -1.02 10.72 -25.65
CA ASN A 77 0.38 10.37 -25.45
C ASN A 77 1.05 10.16 -26.82
N PRO A 78 1.89 11.10 -27.28
CA PRO A 78 2.59 10.98 -28.57
C PRO A 78 3.72 9.94 -28.55
N LEU A 79 4.14 9.48 -27.37
CA LEU A 79 5.27 8.56 -27.19
C LEU A 79 4.88 7.09 -27.37
N SER A 80 3.58 6.78 -27.45
CA SER A 80 3.09 5.40 -27.59
C SER A 80 2.58 5.16 -29.01
N ASN A 81 3.24 4.26 -29.77
CA ASN A 81 2.79 3.81 -31.10
C ASN A 81 2.37 4.93 -32.07
N CYS A 82 3.20 5.98 -32.19
CA CYS A 82 2.89 7.19 -32.99
C CYS A 82 1.68 8.01 -32.50
N GLY A 83 1.21 7.74 -31.28
CA GLY A 83 0.13 8.43 -30.61
C GLY A 83 -0.95 7.49 -30.08
N ALA A 84 -1.37 7.72 -28.83
CA ALA A 84 -2.47 6.98 -28.20
C ALA A 84 -3.34 7.90 -27.31
N PRO A 85 -4.65 7.65 -27.17
CA PRO A 85 -5.54 8.46 -26.35
C PRO A 85 -5.36 8.16 -24.86
N PHE A 86 -4.41 8.84 -24.21
CA PHE A 86 -3.96 8.57 -22.84
C PHE A 86 -5.08 8.71 -21.81
N LEU A 87 -5.87 9.79 -21.87
CA LEU A 87 -6.96 10.02 -20.91
C LEU A 87 -8.08 8.99 -21.06
N ALA A 88 -8.36 8.55 -22.29
CA ALA A 88 -9.42 7.58 -22.57
C ALA A 88 -9.04 6.14 -22.23
N GLN A 89 -7.74 5.88 -22.02
CA GLN A 89 -7.25 4.54 -21.73
C GLN A 89 -7.35 4.25 -20.23
N TRP A 90 -8.19 3.28 -19.86
CA TRP A 90 -8.43 2.89 -18.47
C TRP A 90 -7.16 2.52 -17.70
N GLY A 91 -6.18 1.90 -18.37
CA GLY A 91 -4.92 1.46 -17.77
C GLY A 91 -3.95 2.58 -17.37
N THR A 92 -4.17 3.83 -17.80
CA THR A 92 -3.28 4.95 -17.43
C THR A 92 -3.58 5.50 -16.05
N MET A 93 -4.77 5.18 -15.50
CA MET A 93 -5.26 5.68 -14.21
C MET A 93 -5.22 7.21 -14.12
N CYS A 94 -5.26 7.93 -15.25
CA CYS A 94 -5.09 9.40 -15.28
C CYS A 94 -6.08 10.15 -14.40
N LEU A 95 -7.32 9.67 -14.31
CA LEU A 95 -8.39 10.25 -13.50
C LEU A 95 -8.60 9.53 -12.15
N TYR A 96 -7.76 8.55 -11.83
CA TYR A 96 -7.84 7.86 -10.55
C TYR A 96 -7.28 8.78 -9.46
N PRO A 97 -8.03 9.07 -8.38
CA PRO A 97 -7.57 9.97 -7.32
C PRO A 97 -6.22 9.58 -6.72
N GLY A 98 -5.94 8.28 -6.62
CA GLY A 98 -4.66 7.77 -6.12
C GLY A 98 -3.47 8.07 -7.03
N SER A 99 -3.69 8.36 -8.31
CA SER A 99 -2.60 8.71 -9.24
C SER A 99 -1.96 10.07 -8.96
N LEU A 100 -2.62 10.92 -8.17
CA LEU A 100 -2.01 12.16 -7.65
C LEU A 100 -0.76 11.86 -6.79
N PHE A 101 -0.66 10.65 -6.25
CA PHE A 101 0.51 10.18 -5.52
C PHE A 101 1.78 10.24 -6.38
N PHE A 102 1.68 9.93 -7.68
CA PHE A 102 2.81 9.97 -8.61
C PHE A 102 3.29 11.40 -8.90
N VAL A 103 2.38 12.38 -8.80
CA VAL A 103 2.69 13.79 -9.01
C VAL A 103 3.37 14.37 -7.77
N ALA A 104 2.86 14.02 -6.59
CA ALA A 104 3.32 14.54 -5.30
C ALA A 104 4.70 14.02 -4.88
N LEU A 105 5.01 12.77 -5.21
CA LEU A 105 6.19 12.06 -4.70
C LEU A 105 7.23 11.75 -5.80
N PRO A 106 8.50 11.46 -5.44
CA PRO A 106 9.52 11.13 -6.43
C PRO A 106 9.28 9.76 -7.08
N MET A 107 9.50 9.68 -8.39
CA MET A 107 9.55 8.42 -9.13
C MET A 107 10.99 7.85 -9.11
N PRO A 108 11.19 6.52 -9.07
CA PRO A 108 10.18 5.45 -9.14
C PRO A 108 9.48 5.12 -7.81
N TRP A 109 9.95 5.67 -6.68
CA TRP A 109 9.50 5.31 -5.34
C TRP A 109 7.98 5.41 -5.16
N ALA A 110 7.36 6.47 -5.65
CA ALA A 110 5.91 6.70 -5.55
C ALA A 110 5.10 5.52 -6.12
N LEU A 111 5.49 4.96 -7.26
CA LEU A 111 4.76 3.84 -7.87
C LEU A 111 4.94 2.55 -7.07
N GLY A 112 6.14 2.30 -6.52
CA GLY A 112 6.41 1.15 -5.67
C GLY A 112 5.55 1.18 -4.40
N VAL A 113 5.56 2.31 -3.69
CA VAL A 113 4.74 2.50 -2.48
C VAL A 113 3.25 2.45 -2.82
N PHE A 114 2.81 3.03 -3.94
CA PHE A 114 1.42 2.94 -4.39
C PHE A 114 0.96 1.49 -4.54
N CYS A 115 1.76 0.63 -5.17
CA CYS A 115 1.45 -0.80 -5.29
C CYS A 115 1.39 -1.50 -3.93
N LEU A 116 2.29 -1.18 -3.00
CA LEU A 116 2.25 -1.75 -1.65
C LEU A 116 1.01 -1.30 -0.88
N LEU A 117 0.65 -0.02 -0.93
CA LEU A 117 -0.56 0.48 -0.28
C LEU A 117 -1.82 -0.23 -0.83
N HIS A 118 -1.89 -0.47 -2.14
CA HIS A 118 -2.97 -1.25 -2.76
C HIS A 118 -2.95 -2.73 -2.41
N LEU A 119 -1.78 -3.30 -2.11
CA LEU A 119 -1.67 -4.68 -1.64
C LEU A 119 -2.16 -4.83 -0.19
N TRP A 120 -2.04 -3.77 0.61
CA TRP A 120 -2.47 -3.75 2.00
C TRP A 120 -3.97 -3.47 2.19
N LEU A 121 -4.52 -2.54 1.41
CA LEU A 121 -5.93 -2.09 1.44
C LEU A 121 -6.86 -3.12 0.82
#